data_AF-A0A645H1W0-F1
#
_entry.id   AF-A0A645H1W0-F1
#
_cell.length_a   1.000
_cell.length_b   1.000
_cell.length_c   1.000
_cell.angle_alpha   90.00
_cell.angle_beta   90.00
_cell.angle_gamma   90.00
#
_symmetry.space_group_name_H-M   'P 1'
#
loop_
_entity.id
_entity.type
_entity.pdbx_description
1 polymer ?
#
loop_
_entity_poly.entity_id
_entity_poly.type
_entity_poly.pdbx_seq_one_letter_code
_entity_poly.pdbx_strand_id
1 'polypeptide(L)'
;MKAGKTYKVSFWAKTSLEADQYFYDNFGVRFENHQSDVARKGFSSKREYSPYYWNSITPSFTADVANKKGNFITDSSWVEISGNYTAKGGEKFLTIGLFWDDNPKIVKEWQRINNKYSKKFKPDQIMRISESDKRKFSRVFIKYALKKNPNKTIWSEGIDDAASILIDNVSVVAID
;
A
#
# COMPACT_ATOMS: atom_id res chain seq x y z
N MET A 1 -3.81 11.24 -19.95
CA MET A 1 -4.94 10.60 -20.68
C MET A 1 -5.98 11.68 -21.08
N LYS A 2 -7.03 11.36 -21.88
CA LYS A 2 -8.05 12.37 -22.29
C LYS A 2 -9.11 12.56 -21.20
N ALA A 3 -9.28 13.79 -20.71
CA ALA A 3 -10.28 14.12 -19.70
C ALA A 3 -11.70 13.64 -20.09
N GLY A 4 -12.41 13.05 -19.13
CA GLY A 4 -13.77 12.53 -19.28
C GLY A 4 -13.89 11.20 -20.03
N LYS A 5 -12.80 10.69 -20.64
CA LYS A 5 -12.82 9.39 -21.30
C LYS A 5 -12.67 8.26 -20.27
N THR A 6 -13.51 7.24 -20.39
CA THR A 6 -13.39 6.01 -19.61
C THR A 6 -12.49 4.99 -20.33
N TYR A 7 -11.62 4.36 -19.56
CA TYR A 7 -10.67 3.35 -20.01
C TYR A 7 -10.91 2.07 -19.22
N LYS A 8 -10.87 0.92 -19.90
CA LYS A 8 -10.75 -0.38 -19.24
C LYS A 8 -9.30 -0.57 -18.85
N VAL A 9 -9.05 -0.79 -17.57
CA VAL A 9 -7.72 -1.03 -17.01
C VAL A 9 -7.70 -2.43 -16.45
N SER A 10 -6.68 -3.21 -16.79
CA SER A 10 -6.48 -4.57 -16.31
C SER A 10 -5.00 -4.89 -16.22
N PHE A 11 -4.60 -5.60 -15.16
CA PHE A 11 -3.25 -6.13 -15.01
C PHE A 11 -3.30 -7.39 -14.14
N TRP A 12 -2.27 -8.23 -14.28
CA TRP A 12 -2.15 -9.48 -13.53
C TRP A 12 -1.11 -9.33 -12.43
N ALA A 13 -1.42 -9.85 -11.25
CA ALA A 13 -0.50 -9.86 -10.12
C ALA A 13 -0.46 -11.23 -9.44
N LYS A 14 0.69 -11.55 -8.87
CA LYS A 14 0.91 -12.73 -8.02
C LYS A 14 1.97 -12.41 -6.97
N THR A 15 1.95 -13.13 -5.85
CA THR A 15 3.04 -13.09 -4.87
C THR A 15 4.30 -13.77 -5.41
N SER A 16 5.49 -13.25 -5.04
CA SER A 16 6.78 -13.77 -5.50
C SER A 16 7.12 -15.17 -4.94
N LEU A 17 6.70 -15.49 -3.72
CA LEU A 17 6.94 -16.79 -3.04
C LEU A 17 5.76 -17.19 -2.14
N GLU A 18 5.66 -18.46 -1.75
CA GLU A 18 4.65 -18.97 -0.80
C GLU A 18 4.75 -18.37 0.62
N ALA A 19 5.93 -17.86 1.00
CA ALA A 19 6.23 -17.38 2.35
C ALA A 19 5.97 -15.88 2.58
N ASP A 20 5.99 -15.06 1.51
CA ASP A 20 5.95 -13.59 1.59
C ASP A 20 4.63 -13.07 1.00
N GLN A 21 3.51 -13.27 1.69
CA GLN A 21 2.23 -13.24 0.98
C GLN A 21 1.12 -12.47 1.63
N TYR A 22 1.08 -11.17 1.32
CA TYR A 22 -0.19 -10.47 1.25
C TYR A 22 -0.20 -9.41 0.13
N PHE A 23 -0.98 -9.66 -0.92
CA PHE A 23 -1.65 -8.56 -1.62
C PHE A 23 -3.10 -8.52 -1.17
N TYR A 24 -3.46 -7.38 -0.59
CA TYR A 24 -4.75 -7.14 0.01
C TYR A 24 -5.75 -6.64 -1.04
N ASP A 25 -6.98 -6.42 -0.60
CA ASP A 25 -8.01 -5.78 -1.39
C ASP A 25 -7.72 -4.31 -1.73
N ASN A 26 -6.80 -3.66 -1.01
CA ASN A 26 -6.29 -2.32 -1.33
C ASN A 26 -5.11 -2.33 -2.32
N PHE A 27 -4.75 -3.49 -2.91
CA PHE A 27 -3.80 -3.56 -4.02
C PHE A 27 -4.46 -3.10 -5.31
N GLY A 28 -3.80 -2.27 -6.10
CA GLY A 28 -4.43 -1.65 -7.26
C GLY A 28 -3.49 -0.82 -8.11
N VAL A 29 -4.07 0.08 -8.87
CA VAL A 29 -3.39 1.10 -9.65
C VAL A 29 -4.04 2.46 -9.45
N ARG A 30 -3.21 3.51 -9.41
CA ARG A 30 -3.61 4.91 -9.36
C ARG A 30 -2.95 5.68 -10.49
N PHE A 31 -3.68 6.58 -11.12
CA PHE A 31 -3.20 7.44 -12.21
C PHE A 31 -2.98 8.87 -11.72
N GLU A 32 -1.82 9.43 -12.04
CA GLU A 32 -1.36 10.71 -11.50
C GLU A 32 -0.78 11.59 -12.61
N ASN A 33 -0.94 12.91 -12.49
CA ASN A 33 -0.36 13.89 -13.42
C ASN A 33 1.05 14.35 -13.00
N HIS A 34 1.53 13.87 -11.87
CA HIS A 34 2.85 14.09 -11.31
C HIS A 34 3.40 12.75 -10.82
N GLN A 35 4.72 12.65 -10.68
CA GLN A 35 5.35 11.49 -10.10
C GLN A 35 4.84 11.29 -8.67
N SER A 36 4.39 10.08 -8.34
CA SER A 36 3.76 9.78 -7.06
C SER A 36 4.57 10.28 -5.87
N ASP A 37 3.89 10.86 -4.89
CA ASP A 37 4.51 11.25 -3.63
C ASP A 37 5.12 10.05 -2.89
N VAL A 38 4.60 8.83 -3.11
CA VAL A 38 5.22 7.58 -2.65
C VAL A 38 6.59 7.37 -3.28
N ALA A 39 6.72 7.54 -4.60
CA ALA A 39 8.00 7.43 -5.29
C ALA A 39 8.95 8.60 -4.99
N ARG A 40 8.40 9.79 -4.72
CA ARG A 40 9.20 10.99 -4.43
C ARG A 40 9.71 11.03 -2.98
N LYS A 41 8.93 10.54 -2.02
CA LYS A 41 9.23 10.56 -0.57
C LYS A 41 9.73 9.23 -0.03
N GLY A 42 9.54 8.12 -0.75
CA GLY A 42 10.02 6.78 -0.37
C GLY A 42 11.53 6.64 -0.40
N PHE A 43 12.24 7.53 -1.11
CA PHE A 43 13.69 7.62 -1.09
C PHE A 43 14.12 8.84 -0.26
N SER A 44 14.87 8.61 0.81
CA SER A 44 15.56 9.73 1.47
C SER A 44 16.54 10.37 0.49
N SER A 45 16.93 11.63 0.73
CA SER A 45 17.96 12.33 -0.04
C SER A 45 19.32 11.61 -0.12
N LYS A 46 19.49 10.51 0.63
CA LYS A 46 20.67 9.64 0.62
C LYS A 46 20.51 8.34 -0.17
N ARG A 47 19.40 8.13 -0.90
CA ARG A 47 19.08 6.86 -1.60
C ARG A 47 19.04 5.63 -0.69
N GLU A 48 18.99 5.83 0.62
CA GLU A 48 18.77 4.76 1.57
C GLU A 48 17.29 4.36 1.51
N TYR A 49 17.02 3.05 1.36
CA TYR A 49 15.68 2.47 1.38
C TYR A 49 14.99 2.96 2.64
N SER A 50 14.03 3.87 2.47
CA SER A 50 13.44 4.51 3.61
C SER A 50 12.15 3.78 3.98
N PRO A 51 11.95 3.42 5.25
CA PRO A 51 10.68 2.87 5.70
C PRO A 51 9.54 3.94 5.70
N TYR A 52 9.65 5.04 4.93
CA TYR A 52 8.76 6.22 4.96
C TYR A 52 7.42 6.07 4.22
N TYR A 53 7.07 4.86 3.80
CA TYR A 53 5.76 4.58 3.22
C TYR A 53 4.61 4.98 4.14
N TRP A 54 4.81 4.90 5.45
CA TRP A 54 3.82 5.26 6.47
C TRP A 54 3.30 6.72 6.37
N ASN A 55 4.17 7.67 6.01
CA ASN A 55 3.79 9.08 5.90
C ASN A 55 3.16 9.41 4.53
N SER A 56 3.38 8.54 3.53
CA SER A 56 2.90 8.71 2.17
C SER A 56 1.54 8.05 1.94
N ILE A 57 1.21 7.00 2.72
CA ILE A 57 -0.12 6.39 2.71
C ILE A 57 -1.05 7.20 3.62
N THR A 58 -1.74 8.15 3.02
CA THR A 58 -2.79 8.95 3.67
C THR A 58 -4.17 8.45 3.23
N PRO A 59 -5.25 8.80 3.95
CA PRO A 59 -6.62 8.49 3.51
C PRO A 59 -6.98 8.94 2.08
N SER A 60 -6.24 9.91 1.51
CA SER A 60 -6.45 10.37 0.13
C SER A 60 -5.66 9.57 -0.92
N PHE A 61 -4.75 8.70 -0.48
CA PHE A 61 -3.92 7.86 -1.35
C PHE A 61 -4.58 6.48 -1.55
N THR A 62 -5.66 6.48 -2.34
CA THR A 62 -6.43 5.29 -2.73
C THR A 62 -6.15 4.90 -4.19
N ALA A 63 -6.35 3.63 -4.53
CA ALA A 63 -6.32 3.17 -5.91
C ALA A 63 -7.50 3.75 -6.71
N ASP A 64 -7.29 4.04 -8.00
CA ASP A 64 -8.37 4.34 -8.93
C ASP A 64 -9.02 3.05 -9.46
N VAL A 65 -8.23 1.99 -9.64
CA VAL A 65 -8.70 0.62 -9.93
C VAL A 65 -8.04 -0.33 -8.93
N ALA A 66 -8.85 -1.00 -8.12
CA ALA A 66 -8.39 -1.87 -7.04
C ALA A 66 -8.80 -3.32 -7.28
N ASN A 67 -8.10 -4.21 -6.59
CA ASN A 67 -8.55 -5.56 -6.37
C ASN A 67 -9.95 -5.55 -5.70
N LYS A 68 -10.73 -6.60 -5.95
CA LYS A 68 -12.08 -6.72 -5.39
C LYS A 68 -12.02 -6.72 -3.86
N LYS A 69 -12.91 -5.97 -3.19
CA LYS A 69 -12.97 -5.94 -1.72
C LYS A 69 -13.13 -7.35 -1.15
N GLY A 70 -12.26 -7.69 -0.20
CA GLY A 70 -12.18 -9.04 0.37
C GLY A 70 -11.55 -10.12 -0.50
N ASN A 71 -11.03 -9.80 -1.69
CA ASN A 71 -10.19 -10.71 -2.46
C ASN A 71 -8.75 -10.58 -1.97
N PHE A 72 -8.26 -11.59 -1.26
CA PHE A 72 -6.88 -11.62 -0.77
C PHE A 72 -6.09 -12.53 -1.70
N ILE A 73 -5.00 -12.03 -2.28
CA ILE A 73 -4.11 -12.87 -3.09
C ILE A 73 -3.21 -13.62 -2.11
N THR A 74 -3.52 -14.90 -1.92
CA THR A 74 -3.00 -15.68 -0.79
C THR A 74 -2.13 -16.85 -1.22
N ASP A 75 -1.85 -16.97 -2.50
CA ASP A 75 -0.99 -18.00 -3.07
C ASP A 75 -0.22 -17.43 -4.28
N SER A 76 0.56 -18.28 -4.94
CA SER A 76 1.37 -17.92 -6.11
C SER A 76 0.58 -17.87 -7.43
N SER A 77 -0.75 -18.01 -7.38
CA SER A 77 -1.61 -17.92 -8.56
C SER A 77 -1.70 -16.49 -9.07
N TRP A 78 -1.83 -16.37 -10.38
CA TRP A 78 -2.11 -15.10 -11.04
C TRP A 78 -3.56 -14.68 -10.79
N VAL A 79 -3.73 -13.44 -10.33
CA VAL A 79 -5.03 -12.81 -10.15
C VAL A 79 -5.11 -11.59 -11.04
N GLU A 80 -6.18 -11.50 -11.83
CA GLU A 80 -6.48 -10.31 -12.62
C GLU A 80 -7.09 -9.23 -11.72
N ILE A 81 -6.55 -8.02 -11.83
CA ILE A 81 -7.11 -6.81 -11.23
C ILE A 81 -7.57 -5.94 -12.38
N SER A 82 -8.87 -5.67 -12.43
CA SER A 82 -9.45 -4.90 -13.53
C SER A 82 -10.61 -4.02 -13.09
N GLY A 83 -10.85 -2.96 -13.86
CA GLY A 83 -11.90 -1.99 -13.59
C GLY A 83 -11.95 -0.89 -14.66
N ASN A 84 -12.93 -0.01 -14.50
CA ASN A 84 -13.09 1.16 -15.34
C ASN A 84 -12.49 2.38 -14.65
N TYR A 85 -11.60 3.11 -15.34
CA TYR A 85 -11.06 4.39 -14.90
C TYR A 85 -11.56 5.52 -15.80
N THR A 86 -12.17 6.54 -15.20
CA THR A 86 -12.53 7.77 -15.91
C THR A 86 -11.43 8.81 -15.72
N ALA A 87 -10.76 9.16 -16.80
CA ALA A 87 -9.62 10.06 -16.77
C ALA A 87 -10.03 11.48 -16.38
N LYS A 88 -9.27 12.07 -15.45
CA LYS A 88 -9.32 13.48 -15.05
C LYS A 88 -8.63 14.37 -16.09
N GLY A 89 -7.74 13.79 -16.90
CA GLY A 89 -6.94 14.50 -17.90
C GLY A 89 -5.57 14.88 -17.37
N GLY A 90 -4.55 14.81 -18.23
CA GLY A 90 -3.17 15.18 -17.89
C GLY A 90 -2.41 14.14 -17.05
N GLU A 91 -2.96 12.96 -16.81
CA GLU A 91 -2.25 11.83 -16.20
C GLU A 91 -1.07 11.42 -17.08
N LYS A 92 0.09 11.25 -16.45
CA LYS A 92 1.41 10.95 -17.04
C LYS A 92 2.13 9.83 -16.30
N PHE A 93 1.59 9.40 -15.17
CA PHE A 93 2.18 8.39 -14.31
C PHE A 93 1.08 7.43 -13.85
N LEU A 94 1.42 6.16 -13.70
CA LEU A 94 0.65 5.21 -12.91
C LEU A 94 1.52 4.68 -11.77
N THR A 95 0.85 4.42 -10.66
CA THR A 95 1.41 3.77 -9.47
C THR A 95 0.66 2.47 -9.28
N ILE A 96 1.34 1.32 -9.33
CA ILE A 96 0.77 0.01 -9.01
C ILE A 96 1.30 -0.38 -7.65
N GLY A 97 0.44 -0.83 -6.74
CA GLY A 97 0.88 -1.24 -5.40
C GLY A 97 -0.25 -1.30 -4.39
N LEU A 98 0.12 -1.30 -3.11
CA LEU A 98 -0.80 -1.26 -1.98
C LEU A 98 -1.13 0.19 -1.61
N PHE A 99 -2.42 0.49 -1.45
CA PHE A 99 -2.95 1.82 -1.17
C PHE A 99 -3.52 1.91 0.25
N TRP A 100 -4.06 3.07 0.63
CA TRP A 100 -4.69 3.24 1.94
C TRP A 100 -5.76 2.18 2.25
N ASP A 101 -5.69 1.58 3.45
CA ASP A 101 -6.68 0.65 3.98
C ASP A 101 -7.72 1.43 4.81
N ASP A 102 -8.99 1.38 4.37
CA ASP A 102 -10.13 2.03 5.02
C ASP A 102 -10.69 1.26 6.24
N ASN A 103 -10.08 0.12 6.60
CA ASN A 103 -10.53 -0.70 7.71
C ASN A 103 -10.45 0.05 9.05
N PRO A 104 -11.57 0.19 9.79
CA PRO A 104 -11.61 0.99 11.01
C PRO A 104 -10.58 0.59 12.07
N LYS A 105 -10.18 -0.70 12.15
CA LYS A 105 -9.17 -1.17 13.10
C LYS A 105 -7.77 -0.75 12.69
N ILE A 106 -7.46 -0.80 11.39
CA ILE A 106 -6.19 -0.36 10.83
C ILE A 106 -6.07 1.15 10.95
N VAL A 107 -7.10 1.88 10.54
CA VAL A 107 -7.17 3.35 10.67
C VAL A 107 -6.98 3.79 12.12
N LYS A 108 -7.66 3.14 13.08
CA LYS A 108 -7.54 3.48 14.51
C LYS A 108 -6.12 3.30 15.03
N GLU A 109 -5.45 2.22 14.66
CA GLU A 109 -4.07 1.96 15.08
C GLU A 109 -3.08 2.88 14.38
N TRP A 110 -3.30 3.19 13.10
CA TRP A 110 -2.56 4.22 12.36
C TRP A 110 -2.68 5.58 13.03
N GLN A 111 -3.89 6.02 13.38
CA GLN A 111 -4.14 7.28 14.08
C GLN A 111 -3.44 7.33 15.44
N ARG A 112 -3.45 6.23 16.20
CA ARG A 112 -2.75 6.14 17.50
C ARG A 112 -1.25 6.39 17.34
N ILE A 113 -0.62 5.72 16.38
CA ILE A 113 0.81 5.87 16.07
C ILE A 113 1.07 7.28 15.56
N ASN A 114 0.31 7.75 14.57
CA ASN A 114 0.45 9.07 13.99
C ASN A 114 0.32 10.16 15.07
N ASN A 115 -0.65 10.10 15.97
CA ASN A 115 -0.80 11.08 17.05
C ASN A 115 0.37 11.07 18.04
N LYS A 116 0.95 9.88 18.31
CA LYS A 116 2.09 9.73 19.23
C LYS A 116 3.38 10.31 18.67
N TYR A 117 3.58 10.20 17.35
CA TYR A 117 4.85 10.49 16.72
C TYR A 117 4.84 11.72 15.79
N SER A 118 3.74 12.08 15.14
CA SER A 118 3.67 13.23 14.20
C SER A 118 4.07 14.56 14.81
N LYS A 119 3.80 14.78 16.10
CA LYS A 119 4.22 16.00 16.81
C LYS A 119 5.73 16.05 17.13
N LYS A 120 6.44 14.93 16.98
CA LYS A 120 7.85 14.78 17.36
C LYS A 120 8.81 14.82 16.16
N PHE A 121 8.29 14.79 14.94
CA PHE A 121 9.10 14.74 13.73
C PHE A 121 8.66 15.82 12.76
N LYS A 122 9.63 16.55 12.22
CA LYS A 122 9.38 17.43 11.07
C LYS A 122 9.08 16.59 9.81
N PRO A 123 8.39 17.14 8.79
CA PRO A 123 8.05 16.42 7.56
C PRO A 123 9.23 15.81 6.80
N ASP A 124 10.44 16.33 7.02
CA ASP A 124 11.72 15.88 6.46
C ASP A 124 12.48 14.89 7.37
N GLN A 125 11.95 14.57 8.55
CA GLN A 125 12.58 13.69 9.52
C GLN A 125 11.99 12.27 9.51
N ILE A 126 12.89 11.30 9.64
CA ILE A 126 12.60 9.87 9.84
C ILE A 126 11.74 9.71 11.09
N MET A 127 10.46 9.37 10.93
CA MET A 127 9.63 8.98 12.07
C MET A 127 10.13 7.63 12.61
N ARG A 128 10.94 7.67 13.66
CA ARG A 128 11.42 6.48 14.36
C ARG A 128 10.32 5.96 15.28
N ILE A 129 9.40 5.17 14.73
CA ILE A 129 8.41 4.40 15.49
C ILE A 129 9.14 3.32 16.30
N SER A 130 8.76 3.10 17.55
CA SER A 130 9.38 2.05 18.35
C SER A 130 8.99 0.67 17.84
N GLU A 131 9.90 -0.31 17.94
CA GLU A 131 9.64 -1.71 17.57
C GLU A 131 8.39 -2.29 18.23
N SER A 132 8.10 -1.88 19.46
CA SER A 132 6.86 -2.26 20.16
C SER A 132 5.58 -1.78 19.46
N ASP A 133 5.59 -0.57 18.91
CA ASP A 133 4.44 0.00 18.21
C ASP A 133 4.31 -0.58 16.79
N LYS A 134 5.43 -0.84 16.10
CA LYS A 134 5.43 -1.60 14.84
C LYS A 134 4.79 -2.97 15.03
N ARG A 135 5.28 -3.76 15.99
CA ARG A 135 4.72 -5.09 16.30
C ARG A 135 3.24 -5.04 16.67
N LYS A 136 2.80 -4.00 17.40
CA LYS A 136 1.39 -3.85 17.76
C LYS A 136 0.52 -3.58 16.53
N PHE A 137 0.95 -2.70 15.64
CA PHE A 137 0.27 -2.46 14.37
C PHE A 137 0.20 -3.73 13.53
N SER A 138 1.34 -4.41 13.35
CA SER A 138 1.42 -5.69 12.64
C SER A 138 0.44 -6.72 13.19
N ARG A 139 0.29 -6.83 14.52
CA ARG A 139 -0.68 -7.75 15.15
C ARG A 139 -2.14 -7.40 14.84
N VAL A 140 -2.50 -6.12 14.83
CA VAL A 140 -3.88 -5.69 14.48
C VAL A 140 -4.18 -6.06 13.04
N PHE A 141 -3.21 -5.82 12.16
CA PHE A 141 -3.28 -6.15 10.75
C PHE A 141 -3.37 -7.66 10.48
N ILE A 142 -2.49 -8.44 11.09
CA ILE A 142 -2.49 -9.90 11.03
C ILE A 142 -3.81 -10.50 11.52
N LYS A 143 -4.34 -10.02 12.65
CA LYS A 143 -5.66 -10.48 13.13
C LYS A 143 -6.77 -10.21 12.14
N TYR A 144 -6.70 -9.10 11.41
CA TYR A 144 -7.65 -8.80 10.35
C TYR A 144 -7.47 -9.75 9.16
N ALA A 145 -6.23 -9.94 8.70
CA ALA A 145 -5.90 -10.85 7.61
C ALA A 145 -6.32 -12.30 7.92
N LEU A 146 -5.98 -12.83 9.10
CA LEU A 146 -6.36 -14.17 9.55
C LEU A 146 -7.87 -14.34 9.72
N LYS A 147 -8.60 -13.31 10.17
CA LYS A 147 -10.07 -13.39 10.23
C LYS A 147 -10.67 -13.59 8.83
N LYS A 148 -10.02 -13.06 7.80
CA LYS A 148 -10.45 -13.14 6.41
C LYS A 148 -9.92 -14.38 5.70
N ASN A 149 -8.78 -14.91 6.12
CA ASN A 149 -8.21 -16.17 5.66
C ASN A 149 -7.69 -17.01 6.83
N PRO A 150 -8.56 -17.79 7.50
CA PRO A 150 -8.24 -18.49 8.74
C PRO A 150 -7.28 -19.67 8.58
N ASN A 151 -7.10 -20.17 7.35
CA ASN A 151 -6.32 -21.38 7.07
C ASN A 151 -4.84 -21.10 6.78
N LYS A 152 -4.39 -19.85 6.88
CA LYS A 152 -3.03 -19.45 6.50
C LYS A 152 -2.13 -19.26 7.72
N THR A 153 -0.94 -19.84 7.65
CA THR A 153 0.13 -19.61 8.64
C THR A 153 0.83 -18.28 8.33
N ILE A 154 0.92 -17.40 9.32
CA ILE A 154 1.68 -16.14 9.22
C ILE A 154 2.99 -16.31 9.98
N TRP A 155 4.10 -16.32 9.27
CA TRP A 155 5.44 -16.44 9.86
C TRP A 155 5.81 -15.19 10.67
N SER A 156 6.53 -15.39 11.77
CA SER A 156 6.92 -14.32 12.71
C SER A 156 7.85 -13.27 12.11
N GLU A 157 8.62 -13.61 11.07
CA GLU A 157 9.50 -12.69 10.36
C GLU A 157 8.69 -11.69 9.51
N GLY A 158 7.58 -12.14 8.90
CA GLY A 158 6.60 -11.27 8.24
C GLY A 158 5.85 -10.32 9.18
N ILE A 159 6.00 -10.44 10.50
CA ILE A 159 5.39 -9.54 11.51
C ILE A 159 6.20 -8.26 11.67
N ASP A 160 7.53 -8.36 11.66
CA ASP A 160 8.40 -7.17 11.71
C ASP A 160 8.38 -6.46 10.34
N ASP A 161 8.14 -7.20 9.25
CA ASP A 161 7.93 -6.66 7.91
C ASP A 161 6.50 -6.18 7.60
N ALA A 162 5.47 -6.54 8.35
CA ALA A 162 4.10 -6.09 8.08
C ALA A 162 3.92 -4.56 8.12
N ALA A 163 4.81 -3.85 8.81
CA ALA A 163 4.88 -2.38 8.78
C ALA A 163 5.53 -1.83 7.49
N SER A 164 6.44 -2.58 6.85
CA SER A 164 7.05 -2.32 5.55
C SER A 164 6.18 -2.82 4.38
N ILE A 165 5.40 -3.89 4.58
CA ILE A 165 4.54 -4.55 3.58
C ILE A 165 3.40 -3.64 3.11
N LEU A 166 3.07 -2.55 3.80
CA LEU A 166 2.10 -1.59 3.28
C LEU A 166 2.53 -0.97 1.95
N ILE A 167 3.83 -0.95 1.64
CA ILE A 167 4.37 -0.66 0.30
C ILE A 167 5.70 -1.41 0.17
N ASP A 168 5.66 -2.71 0.00
CA ASP A 168 6.68 -3.35 -0.83
C ASP A 168 6.04 -3.62 -2.20
N ASN A 169 6.80 -3.45 -3.28
CA ASN A 169 6.34 -3.61 -4.67
C ASN A 169 5.48 -2.48 -5.26
N VAL A 170 5.75 -1.20 -4.95
CA VAL A 170 5.22 -0.12 -5.80
C VAL A 170 6.05 0.06 -7.06
N SER A 171 5.42 -0.17 -8.21
CA SER A 171 5.97 0.19 -9.51
C SER A 171 5.35 1.50 -9.98
N VAL A 172 6.19 2.51 -10.23
CA VAL A 172 5.75 3.74 -10.91
C VAL A 172 6.19 3.68 -12.36
N VAL A 173 5.23 3.81 -13.26
CA VAL A 173 5.45 3.74 -14.71
C VAL A 173 5.01 5.07 -15.32
N ALA A 174 5.90 5.69 -16.10
CA ALA A 174 5.53 6.82 -16.94
C ALA A 174 4.63 6.34 -18.08
N ILE A 175 3.58 7.08 -18.36
CA ILE A 175 2.63 6.77 -19.44
C ILE A 175 2.86 7.83 -20.53
N ASP A 176 3.35 7.37 -21.68
CA ASP A 176 3.50 8.19 -22.89
C ASP A 176 2.13 8.52 -23.52
#